data_AF-A0A1V9Z4U8-F1
#
_entry.id   AF-A0A1V9Z4U8-F1
#
_cell.length_a   1.000
_cell.length_b   1.000
_cell.length_c   1.000
_cell.angle_alpha   90.00
_cell.angle_beta   90.00
_cell.angle_gamma   90.00
#
_symmetry.space_group_name_H-M   'P 1'
#
loop_
_entity.id
_entity.type
_entity.pdbx_description
1 polymer ?
#
loop_
_entity_poly.entity_id
_entity_poly.type
_entity_poly.pdbx_seq_one_letter_code
_entity_poly.pdbx_strand_id
1 'polypeptide(L)'
;MVAHSTAAESDSAQGDGSTQLVEMVATKVALSPKLRELITTMAEILGASPLPLTQKAQGLLSLVKREQALTNDTPVVPTSATSPIVYAMDQLLQRLARRALSPDTTWVLLMWPLSSRVPAEERLAMVQMILTHGCTVLVAILLTALRAVRSTTSNSSIELLEQLHATSQALLVAPAESPRAWAPDVSRSLPSCTQRSHARLDAYDYIGFDVDGTLVQYNTQRIFDEAMTSLHRRLLKVYPVLAAADFPRWLPQLAQRHVAIDVVAGNFVVLRADGSVAQAFHGSALLPTSPAVASPFVYMHTLQDVAFAPLFAWLVDAHDAGALVLPAAESTPYAALAATLRQIAYQYHAQDLEPAIMSAPRDYVPRARATQRALRRLGQCHRLFVLTNGTWEHANHVLSSALGSSWERHFAFVLTEARKETFFTPPATSPRPFVDALHHAPAPSPLPLLSGRQRYAGGHATLLQAVLGPTARVCYVGDHRIQDVELPRQCCGWDTIAVLEELRNVRCSRRSWWVNCRGAKTAPGMTAEVPTEVCFRHVH
;
A
#
# COMPACT_ATOMS: atom_id res chain seq x y z
N MET A 1 -19.35 74.01 14.15
CA MET A 1 -20.52 73.14 14.37
C MET A 1 -20.58 72.20 13.17
N VAL A 2 -20.08 70.95 13.20
CA VAL A 2 -20.49 69.77 14.02
C VAL A 2 -22.02 69.63 13.95
N ALA A 3 -22.65 68.58 13.43
CA ALA A 3 -22.29 67.18 13.26
C ALA A 3 -23.11 66.52 12.13
N HIS A 4 -22.61 65.43 11.55
CA HIS A 4 -23.38 64.18 11.42
C HIS A 4 -22.39 62.99 11.45
N SER A 5 -22.22 62.45 12.65
CA SER A 5 -21.73 61.10 12.98
C SER A 5 -22.99 60.23 13.18
N THR A 6 -23.05 58.91 13.01
CA THR A 6 -22.06 57.85 12.80
C THR A 6 -22.84 56.68 12.17
N ALA A 7 -22.25 56.07 11.14
CA ALA A 7 -22.60 54.72 10.71
C ALA A 7 -21.39 53.86 11.06
N ALA A 8 -21.52 53.00 12.06
CA ALA A 8 -20.65 51.84 12.30
C ALA A 8 -21.19 51.11 13.53
N GLU A 9 -21.47 49.81 13.38
CA GLU A 9 -21.23 48.72 14.34
C GLU A 9 -22.29 47.63 14.18
N SER A 10 -21.96 46.62 13.36
CA SER A 10 -22.33 45.22 13.58
C SER A 10 -21.68 44.35 12.51
N ASP A 11 -20.36 44.20 12.57
CA ASP A 11 -19.67 43.16 11.77
C ASP A 11 -18.41 42.57 12.46
N SER A 12 -18.24 42.78 13.77
CA SER A 12 -17.04 42.32 14.51
C SER A 12 -17.25 41.09 15.42
N ALA A 13 -18.45 40.53 15.52
CA ALA A 13 -18.74 39.47 16.48
C ALA A 13 -18.51 38.02 15.99
N GLN A 14 -18.41 37.77 14.66
CA GLN A 14 -18.24 36.41 14.13
C GLN A 14 -16.77 35.94 14.07
N GLY A 15 -15.78 36.86 14.12
CA GLY A 15 -14.36 36.51 14.03
C GLY A 15 -13.68 36.10 15.34
N ASP A 16 -14.23 36.50 16.48
CA ASP A 16 -13.62 36.27 17.81
C ASP A 16 -13.81 34.82 18.28
N GLY A 17 -15.02 34.27 18.10
CA GLY A 17 -15.37 32.92 18.56
C GLY A 17 -14.72 31.78 17.78
N SER A 18 -14.53 31.91 16.46
CA SER A 18 -13.87 30.89 15.62
C SER A 18 -12.36 30.84 15.91
N THR A 19 -11.73 32.00 16.05
CA THR A 19 -10.31 32.14 16.41
C THR A 19 -10.05 31.51 17.78
N GLN A 20 -10.91 31.82 18.77
CA GLN A 20 -10.85 31.23 20.11
C GLN A 20 -11.02 29.71 20.08
N LEU A 21 -11.93 29.17 19.25
CA LEU A 21 -12.11 27.73 19.05
C LEU A 21 -10.87 27.03 18.50
N VAL A 22 -10.22 27.63 17.50
CA VAL A 22 -9.00 27.08 16.89
C VAL A 22 -7.86 27.07 17.91
N GLU A 23 -7.71 28.13 18.71
CA GLU A 23 -6.71 28.19 19.79
C GLU A 23 -6.98 27.16 20.90
N MET A 24 -8.24 26.96 21.28
CA MET A 24 -8.61 25.93 22.27
C MET A 24 -8.24 24.52 21.81
N VAL A 25 -8.30 24.23 20.51
CA VAL A 25 -7.85 22.95 19.95
C VAL A 25 -6.32 22.91 19.85
N ALA A 26 -5.69 23.97 19.33
CA ALA A 26 -4.24 24.04 19.11
C ALA A 26 -3.40 24.04 20.40
N THR A 27 -3.97 24.50 21.53
CA THR A 27 -3.34 24.41 22.85
C THR A 27 -3.30 23.00 23.42
N LYS A 28 -4.12 22.08 22.87
CA LYS A 28 -4.23 20.69 23.35
C LYS A 28 -3.60 19.69 22.40
N VAL A 29 -3.48 20.00 21.10
CA VAL A 29 -2.89 19.13 20.08
C VAL A 29 -2.18 19.95 19.00
N ALA A 30 -1.02 19.47 18.53
CA ALA A 30 -0.30 20.09 17.42
C ALA A 30 -1.06 19.92 16.09
N LEU A 31 -1.24 21.02 15.34
CA LEU A 31 -1.98 21.02 14.07
C LEU A 31 -1.05 21.28 12.90
N SER A 32 -1.02 20.37 11.92
CA SER A 32 -0.36 20.56 10.63
C SER A 32 -1.03 21.69 9.82
N PRO A 33 -0.39 22.27 8.78
CA PRO A 33 -0.97 23.37 8.00
C PRO A 33 -2.35 23.05 7.42
N LYS A 34 -2.52 21.88 6.80
CA LYS A 34 -3.80 21.43 6.22
C LYS A 34 -4.83 21.05 7.29
N LEU A 35 -4.41 20.45 8.40
CA LEU A 35 -5.34 20.18 9.52
C LEU A 35 -5.82 21.47 10.16
N ARG A 36 -4.93 22.47 10.31
CA ARG A 36 -5.28 23.80 10.80
C ARG A 36 -6.28 24.46 9.88
N GLU A 37 -6.07 24.41 8.57
CA GLU A 37 -7.02 24.93 7.58
C GLU A 37 -8.42 24.29 7.73
N LEU A 38 -8.49 22.95 7.81
CA LEU A 38 -9.75 22.24 8.04
C LEU A 38 -10.43 22.66 9.35
N ILE A 39 -9.68 22.70 10.46
CA ILE A 39 -10.22 23.06 11.77
C ILE A 39 -10.70 24.52 11.78
N THR A 40 -9.98 25.43 11.12
CA THR A 40 -10.41 26.82 10.96
C THR A 40 -11.72 26.90 10.18
N THR A 41 -11.82 26.24 9.02
CA THR A 41 -13.05 26.21 8.23
C THR A 41 -14.23 25.62 9.01
N MET A 42 -14.00 24.54 9.77
CA MET A 42 -15.05 23.95 10.62
C MET A 42 -15.42 24.86 11.78
N ALA A 43 -14.46 25.57 12.40
CA ALA A 43 -14.72 26.51 13.49
C ALA A 43 -15.57 27.70 13.03
N GLU A 44 -15.31 28.21 11.82
CA GLU A 44 -16.13 29.25 11.18
C GLU A 44 -17.56 28.76 10.94
N ILE A 45 -17.74 27.55 10.41
CA ILE A 45 -19.08 26.96 10.16
C ILE A 45 -19.81 26.70 11.49
N LEU A 46 -19.10 26.19 12.52
CA LEU A 46 -19.65 25.97 13.85
C LEU A 46 -19.99 27.27 14.59
N GLY A 47 -19.47 28.41 14.15
CA GLY A 47 -19.83 29.72 14.68
C GLY A 47 -21.34 29.97 14.66
N ALA A 48 -22.03 29.47 13.63
CA ALA A 48 -23.48 29.58 13.46
C ALA A 48 -24.31 28.62 14.34
N SER A 49 -23.68 27.62 14.97
CA SER A 49 -24.39 26.64 15.81
C SER A 49 -24.69 27.20 17.21
N PRO A 50 -25.86 26.91 17.81
CA PRO A 50 -26.22 27.36 19.17
C PRO A 50 -25.45 26.64 20.29
N LEU A 51 -24.58 25.69 19.97
CA LEU A 51 -23.83 24.92 20.97
C LEU A 51 -22.82 25.79 21.74
N PRO A 52 -22.56 25.50 23.03
CA PRO A 52 -21.50 26.15 23.79
C PRO A 52 -20.11 25.98 23.14
N LEU A 53 -19.27 27.01 23.24
CA LEU A 53 -17.88 27.02 22.76
C LEU A 53 -17.07 25.80 23.25
N THR A 54 -17.26 25.40 24.51
CA THR A 54 -16.60 24.22 25.11
C THR A 54 -17.02 22.91 24.45
N GLN A 55 -18.31 22.73 24.11
CA GLN A 55 -18.76 21.53 23.40
C GLN A 55 -18.26 21.50 21.96
N LYS A 56 -18.25 22.64 21.26
CA LYS A 56 -17.68 22.76 19.91
C LYS A 56 -16.19 22.40 19.91
N ALA A 57 -15.43 22.91 20.87
CA ALA A 57 -14.01 22.62 21.03
C ALA A 57 -13.77 21.13 21.37
N GLN A 58 -14.60 20.53 22.23
CA GLN A 58 -14.50 19.11 22.57
C GLN A 58 -14.82 18.21 21.37
N GLY A 59 -15.79 18.58 20.54
CA GLY A 59 -16.10 17.92 19.27
C GLY A 59 -14.90 17.93 18.32
N LEU A 60 -14.33 19.10 18.05
CA LEU A 60 -13.14 19.25 17.20
C LEU A 60 -11.92 18.50 17.77
N LEU A 61 -11.72 18.54 19.10
CA LEU A 61 -10.65 17.80 19.76
C LEU A 61 -10.85 16.28 19.64
N SER A 62 -12.10 15.81 19.74
CA SER A 62 -12.43 14.39 19.56
C SER A 62 -12.23 13.92 18.13
N LEU A 63 -12.44 14.80 17.15
CA LEU A 63 -12.14 14.55 15.74
C LEU A 63 -10.63 14.43 15.55
N VAL A 64 -9.86 15.43 15.99
CA VAL A 64 -8.39 15.42 15.89
C VAL A 64 -7.81 14.17 16.55
N LYS A 65 -8.30 13.78 17.73
CA LYS A 65 -7.85 12.57 18.43
C LYS A 65 -8.26 11.26 17.76
N ARG A 66 -9.43 11.22 17.09
CA ARG A 66 -9.88 10.05 16.30
C ARG A 66 -9.06 9.89 15.02
N GLU A 67 -8.66 11.01 14.44
CA GLU A 67 -7.85 11.06 13.24
C GLU A 67 -6.35 10.97 13.54
N GLN A 68 -5.94 10.83 14.81
CA GLN A 68 -4.58 10.52 15.25
C GLN A 68 -4.40 9.00 15.41
N ALA A 69 -3.33 8.44 14.84
CA ALA A 69 -2.89 7.10 15.20
C ALA A 69 -2.34 7.10 16.65
N LEU A 70 -2.64 6.07 17.44
CA LEU A 70 -2.30 5.97 18.87
C LEU A 70 -0.78 6.02 19.19
N THR A 71 0.09 6.02 18.18
CA THR A 71 1.55 5.99 18.35
C THR A 71 2.34 6.92 17.42
N ASN A 72 1.71 7.69 16.53
CA ASN A 72 2.44 8.66 15.71
C ASN A 72 1.52 9.80 15.22
N ASP A 73 2.01 11.05 15.31
CA ASP A 73 1.31 12.30 14.94
C ASP A 73 1.07 12.46 13.43
N THR A 74 0.63 11.39 12.75
CA THR A 74 0.26 11.42 11.33
C THR A 74 -1.26 11.32 11.19
N PRO A 75 -1.92 12.39 10.72
CA PRO A 75 -3.37 12.41 10.58
C PRO A 75 -3.89 11.43 9.51
N VAL A 76 -5.01 10.78 9.77
CA VAL A 76 -5.83 10.07 8.75
C VAL A 76 -6.53 11.06 7.80
N VAL A 77 -6.60 12.34 8.20
CA VAL A 77 -6.94 13.49 7.36
C VAL A 77 -5.89 13.64 6.23
N PRO A 78 -6.26 14.17 5.04
CA PRO A 78 -5.32 14.42 3.94
C PRO A 78 -4.35 15.58 4.24
N THR A 79 -3.49 15.43 5.24
CA THR A 79 -2.66 16.51 5.76
C THR A 79 -1.34 16.70 5.03
N SER A 80 -0.97 15.74 4.20
CA SER A 80 0.21 15.74 3.35
C SER A 80 -0.04 14.90 2.10
N ALA A 81 0.80 15.07 1.08
CA ALA A 81 0.80 14.22 -0.13
C ALA A 81 1.09 12.72 0.16
N THR A 82 1.53 12.41 1.39
CA THR A 82 1.80 11.06 1.89
C THR A 82 0.65 10.48 2.72
N SER A 83 -0.42 11.24 2.97
CA SER A 83 -1.59 10.70 3.67
C SER A 83 -2.22 9.57 2.85
N PRO A 84 -2.49 8.39 3.44
CA PRO A 84 -3.03 7.23 2.73
C PRO A 84 -4.31 7.54 1.95
N ILE A 85 -5.11 8.49 2.45
CA ILE A 85 -6.35 8.93 1.84
C ILE A 85 -6.12 9.71 0.53
N VAL A 86 -5.03 10.47 0.43
CA VAL A 86 -4.64 11.22 -0.78
C VAL A 86 -4.22 10.26 -1.89
N TYR A 87 -3.49 9.19 -1.55
CA TYR A 87 -3.10 8.16 -2.51
C TYR A 87 -4.27 7.33 -3.00
N ALA A 88 -5.14 6.90 -2.08
CA ALA A 88 -6.37 6.18 -2.43
C ALA A 88 -7.27 7.02 -3.34
N MET A 89 -7.37 8.33 -3.07
CA MET A 89 -8.09 9.24 -3.94
C MET A 89 -7.43 9.44 -5.30
N ASP A 90 -6.13 9.72 -5.37
CA ASP A 90 -5.45 9.93 -6.67
C ASP A 90 -5.59 8.70 -7.57
N GLN A 91 -5.43 7.49 -7.02
CA GLN A 91 -5.67 6.24 -7.75
C GLN A 91 -7.12 6.11 -8.25
N LEU A 92 -8.09 6.51 -7.43
CA LEU A 92 -9.50 6.38 -7.77
C LEU A 92 -9.97 7.49 -8.74
N LEU A 93 -9.41 8.69 -8.65
CA LEU A 93 -9.63 9.82 -9.55
C LEU A 93 -8.97 9.61 -10.91
N GLN A 94 -7.79 8.99 -10.95
CA GLN A 94 -7.18 8.54 -12.20
C GLN A 94 -8.09 7.52 -12.92
N ARG A 95 -8.74 6.61 -12.17
CA ARG A 95 -9.72 5.67 -12.75
C ARG A 95 -11.02 6.35 -13.19
N LEU A 96 -11.50 7.33 -12.43
CA LEU A 96 -12.77 8.03 -12.69
C LEU A 96 -12.67 9.26 -13.60
N ALA A 97 -11.51 9.82 -13.87
CA ALA A 97 -11.39 11.04 -14.67
C ALA A 97 -10.21 11.01 -15.66
N ARG A 98 -9.41 9.92 -15.67
CA ARG A 98 -8.17 9.80 -16.46
C ARG A 98 -7.23 11.00 -16.27
N ARG A 99 -7.27 11.61 -15.09
CA ARG A 99 -6.46 12.77 -14.72
C ARG A 99 -5.83 12.49 -13.36
N ALA A 100 -4.50 12.63 -13.30
CA ALA A 100 -3.79 12.77 -12.05
C ALA A 100 -4.02 14.19 -11.53
N LEU A 101 -4.37 14.33 -10.26
CA LEU A 101 -4.57 15.62 -9.63
C LEU A 101 -3.38 15.89 -8.71
N SER A 102 -2.91 17.15 -8.68
CA SER A 102 -1.88 17.50 -7.70
C SER A 102 -2.45 17.32 -6.29
N PRO A 103 -1.59 17.06 -5.28
CA PRO A 103 -2.03 16.98 -3.88
C PRO A 103 -2.77 18.23 -3.40
N ASP A 104 -2.50 19.39 -3.98
CA ASP A 104 -3.18 20.65 -3.63
C ASP A 104 -4.54 20.77 -4.32
N THR A 105 -4.67 20.36 -5.58
CA THR A 105 -5.98 20.29 -6.24
C THR A 105 -6.90 19.26 -5.55
N THR A 106 -6.31 18.13 -5.16
CA THR A 106 -6.97 17.08 -4.36
C THR A 106 -7.50 17.65 -3.04
N TRP A 107 -6.69 18.44 -2.34
CA TRP A 107 -7.08 19.09 -1.10
C TRP A 107 -8.21 20.13 -1.31
N VAL A 108 -8.09 20.97 -2.33
CA VAL A 108 -9.14 21.96 -2.68
C VAL A 108 -10.47 21.27 -2.98
N LEU A 109 -10.45 20.15 -3.69
CA LEU A 109 -11.66 19.37 -4.00
C LEU A 109 -12.27 18.71 -2.76
N LEU A 110 -11.45 18.25 -1.82
CA LEU A 110 -11.90 17.69 -0.55
C LEU A 110 -12.51 18.75 0.38
N MET A 111 -12.01 19.98 0.31
CA MET A 111 -12.52 21.12 1.08
C MET A 111 -13.73 21.80 0.43
N TRP A 112 -14.01 21.51 -0.85
CA TRP A 112 -15.15 22.10 -1.57
C TRP A 112 -16.50 21.93 -0.85
N PRO A 113 -16.85 20.77 -0.25
CA PRO A 113 -18.10 20.62 0.49
C PRO A 113 -18.23 21.62 1.66
N LEU A 114 -17.11 22.06 2.24
CA LEU A 114 -17.07 23.03 3.35
C LEU A 114 -16.92 24.48 2.87
N SER A 115 -16.69 24.69 1.58
CA SER A 115 -16.46 26.02 1.01
C SER A 115 -17.75 26.85 0.98
N SER A 116 -17.62 28.19 0.94
CA SER A 116 -18.74 29.14 0.85
C SER A 116 -19.63 28.98 -0.39
N ARG A 117 -19.27 28.10 -1.33
CA ARG A 117 -20.09 27.75 -2.50
C ARG A 117 -21.23 26.79 -2.16
N VAL A 118 -21.20 26.14 -1.00
CA VAL A 118 -22.25 25.27 -0.48
C VAL A 118 -23.10 26.08 0.52
N PRO A 119 -24.44 25.96 0.52
CA PRO A 119 -25.27 26.75 1.42
C PRO A 119 -25.03 26.40 2.89
N ALA A 120 -25.37 27.33 3.79
CA ALA A 120 -24.87 27.32 5.16
C ALA A 120 -25.40 26.14 6.00
N GLU A 121 -26.64 25.71 5.76
CA GLU A 121 -27.26 24.59 6.47
C GLU A 121 -26.61 23.25 6.12
N GLU A 122 -26.27 23.06 4.85
CA GLU A 122 -25.61 21.87 4.34
C GLU A 122 -24.17 21.80 4.80
N ARG A 123 -23.46 22.94 4.85
CA ARG A 123 -22.11 23.00 5.45
C ARG A 123 -22.14 22.60 6.91
N LEU A 124 -23.13 23.05 7.68
CA LEU A 124 -23.28 22.68 9.08
C LEU A 124 -23.59 21.18 9.23
N ALA A 125 -24.46 20.62 8.39
CA ALA A 125 -24.73 19.18 8.34
C ALA A 125 -23.48 18.37 7.99
N MET A 126 -22.68 18.82 7.01
CA MET A 126 -21.42 18.19 6.65
C MET A 126 -20.42 18.21 7.81
N VAL A 127 -20.31 19.34 8.53
CA VAL A 127 -19.47 19.43 9.73
C VAL A 127 -19.94 18.46 10.82
N GLN A 128 -21.25 18.33 11.04
CA GLN A 128 -21.80 17.34 11.98
C GLN A 128 -21.50 15.90 11.57
N MET A 129 -21.58 15.58 10.28
CA MET A 129 -21.19 14.28 9.75
C MET A 129 -19.71 14.01 9.96
N ILE A 130 -18.83 14.98 9.70
CA ILE A 130 -17.38 14.85 9.93
C ILE A 130 -17.10 14.64 11.43
N LEU A 131 -17.76 15.40 12.30
CA LEU A 131 -17.63 15.23 13.75
C LEU A 131 -18.16 13.87 14.24
N THR A 132 -19.10 13.25 13.53
CA THR A 132 -19.67 11.95 13.93
C THR A 132 -18.86 10.78 13.36
N HIS A 133 -18.51 10.85 12.09
CA HIS A 133 -17.98 9.73 11.31
C HIS A 133 -16.51 9.89 10.87
N GLY A 134 -15.89 11.03 11.16
CA GLY A 134 -14.51 11.34 10.76
C GLY A 134 -14.40 11.97 9.37
N CYS A 135 -13.17 12.29 8.97
CA CYS A 135 -12.88 13.02 7.73
C CYS A 135 -13.03 12.15 6.45
N THR A 136 -13.19 10.84 6.61
CA THR A 136 -13.43 9.89 5.50
C THR A 136 -14.70 10.21 4.71
N VAL A 137 -15.69 10.87 5.33
CA VAL A 137 -16.93 11.35 4.70
C VAL A 137 -16.65 12.28 3.52
N LEU A 138 -15.61 13.13 3.60
CA LEU A 138 -15.25 14.06 2.51
C LEU A 138 -14.88 13.33 1.22
N VAL A 139 -14.29 12.13 1.34
CA VAL A 139 -13.98 11.28 0.19
C VAL A 139 -15.27 10.78 -0.46
N ALA A 140 -16.20 10.24 0.32
CA ALA A 140 -17.47 9.73 -0.20
C ALA A 140 -18.27 10.82 -0.94
N ILE A 141 -18.31 12.04 -0.40
CA ILE A 141 -18.96 13.20 -1.02
C ILE A 141 -18.28 13.55 -2.34
N LEU A 142 -16.95 13.64 -2.35
CA LEU A 142 -16.20 13.98 -3.55
C LEU A 142 -16.38 12.95 -4.67
N LEU A 143 -16.35 11.65 -4.35
CA LEU A 143 -16.55 10.59 -5.35
C LEU A 143 -17.95 10.59 -5.95
N THR A 144 -18.94 10.95 -5.15
CA THR A 144 -20.33 11.08 -5.59
C THR A 144 -20.47 12.27 -6.53
N ALA A 145 -19.90 13.43 -6.18
CA ALA A 145 -19.91 14.60 -7.05
C ALA A 145 -19.23 14.34 -8.40
N LEU A 146 -18.11 13.61 -8.40
CA LEU A 146 -17.39 13.27 -9.63
C LEU A 146 -18.08 12.22 -10.50
N ARG A 147 -18.85 11.30 -9.91
CA ARG A 147 -19.73 10.39 -10.65
C ARG A 147 -20.86 11.16 -11.33
N ALA A 148 -21.48 12.13 -10.64
CA ALA A 148 -22.55 12.96 -11.19
C ALA A 148 -22.07 13.84 -12.38
N VAL A 149 -20.84 14.39 -12.29
CA VAL A 149 -20.22 15.17 -13.37
C VAL A 149 -19.93 14.35 -14.63
N ARG A 150 -19.81 13.02 -14.53
CA ARG A 150 -19.61 12.13 -15.68
C ARG A 150 -20.89 11.86 -16.48
N SER A 151 -22.07 12.10 -15.90
CA SER A 151 -23.37 11.81 -16.51
C SER A 151 -24.09 13.02 -17.10
N THR A 152 -23.62 14.24 -16.88
CA THR A 152 -24.31 15.47 -17.32
C THR A 152 -23.54 16.20 -18.42
N THR A 153 -24.23 16.47 -19.54
CA THR A 153 -23.75 17.32 -20.65
C THR A 153 -24.23 18.78 -20.52
N SER A 154 -24.73 19.20 -19.36
CA SER A 154 -25.37 20.49 -19.12
C SER A 154 -24.71 21.25 -17.97
N ASN A 155 -24.48 22.56 -18.17
CA ASN A 155 -23.66 23.47 -17.37
C ASN A 155 -24.41 24.19 -16.23
N SER A 156 -25.52 23.66 -15.70
CA SER A 156 -26.28 24.35 -14.66
C SER A 156 -25.91 23.85 -13.25
N SER A 157 -25.35 24.74 -12.43
CA SER A 157 -24.80 24.46 -11.10
C SER A 157 -25.85 24.06 -10.06
N ILE A 158 -27.13 24.33 -10.31
CA ILE A 158 -28.25 24.19 -9.37
C ILE A 158 -28.86 22.79 -9.45
N GLU A 159 -29.00 22.21 -10.65
CA GLU A 159 -29.42 20.80 -10.82
C GLU A 159 -28.41 19.82 -10.20
N LEU A 160 -27.12 20.19 -10.24
CA LEU A 160 -26.04 19.41 -9.62
C LEU A 160 -26.17 19.37 -8.09
N LEU A 161 -26.72 20.43 -7.47
CA LEU A 161 -26.90 20.57 -6.02
C LEU A 161 -28.15 19.81 -5.52
N GLU A 162 -29.25 19.86 -6.25
CA GLU A 162 -30.47 19.09 -5.89
C GLU A 162 -30.26 17.58 -6.04
N GLN A 163 -29.48 17.15 -7.04
CA GLN A 163 -29.11 15.74 -7.19
C GLN A 163 -28.14 15.26 -6.10
N LEU A 164 -27.22 16.10 -5.61
CA LEU A 164 -26.34 15.76 -4.49
C LEU A 164 -27.13 15.52 -3.19
N HIS A 165 -28.20 16.27 -2.94
CA HIS A 165 -29.06 16.10 -1.77
C HIS A 165 -29.86 14.79 -1.82
N ALA A 166 -30.50 14.48 -2.97
CA ALA A 166 -31.25 13.24 -3.15
C ALA A 166 -30.36 11.98 -3.12
N THR A 167 -29.13 12.08 -3.62
CA THR A 167 -28.17 10.95 -3.65
C THR A 167 -27.50 10.70 -2.30
N SER A 168 -27.37 11.73 -1.45
CA SER A 168 -26.84 11.58 -0.08
C SER A 168 -27.68 10.66 0.82
N GLN A 169 -29.00 10.68 0.63
CA GLN A 169 -29.96 9.79 1.28
C GLN A 169 -29.94 8.37 0.70
N ALA A 170 -29.77 8.23 -0.63
CA ALA A 170 -29.69 6.93 -1.29
C ALA A 170 -28.40 6.16 -0.96
N LEU A 171 -27.28 6.87 -0.72
CA LEU A 171 -25.97 6.26 -0.36
C LEU A 171 -25.91 5.69 1.07
N LEU A 172 -26.85 6.03 1.95
CA LEU A 172 -27.01 5.36 3.25
C LEU A 172 -27.59 3.94 3.11
N VAL A 173 -28.12 3.60 1.92
CA VAL A 173 -28.86 2.35 1.65
C VAL A 173 -28.36 1.64 0.39
N ALA A 174 -27.36 2.18 -0.34
CA ALA A 174 -26.92 1.63 -1.62
C ALA A 174 -25.72 0.69 -1.50
N PRO A 175 -25.60 -0.33 -2.38
CA PRO A 175 -24.52 -1.31 -2.31
C PRO A 175 -23.20 -0.64 -2.56
N ALA A 176 -22.18 -1.11 -1.86
CA ALA A 176 -20.83 -0.97 -2.37
C ALA A 176 -20.77 -1.63 -3.76
N GLU A 177 -20.85 -0.82 -4.83
CA GLU A 177 -20.60 -1.29 -6.19
C GLU A 177 -19.27 -2.03 -6.20
N SER A 178 -19.30 -3.30 -6.64
CA SER A 178 -18.11 -4.12 -6.75
C SER A 178 -17.06 -3.36 -7.57
N PRO A 179 -15.80 -3.27 -7.12
CA PRO A 179 -14.75 -2.68 -7.93
C PRO A 179 -14.68 -3.49 -9.22
N ARG A 180 -15.03 -2.86 -10.36
CA ARG A 180 -14.87 -3.45 -11.69
C ARG A 180 -13.48 -4.06 -11.75
N ALA A 181 -13.46 -5.38 -11.92
CA ALA A 181 -12.27 -6.17 -12.04
C ALA A 181 -11.30 -5.45 -13.00
N TRP A 182 -10.14 -5.07 -12.48
CA TRP A 182 -8.97 -5.00 -13.34
C TRP A 182 -8.69 -6.45 -13.71
N ALA A 183 -9.34 -6.91 -14.79
CA ALA A 183 -8.83 -8.01 -15.57
C ALA A 183 -7.66 -7.41 -16.37
N PRO A 184 -6.40 -7.77 -16.10
CA PRO A 184 -5.48 -7.78 -17.22
C PRO A 184 -6.10 -8.71 -18.25
N ASP A 185 -5.99 -8.38 -19.52
CA ASP A 185 -6.33 -9.32 -20.58
C ASP A 185 -5.30 -10.48 -20.54
N VAL A 186 -5.49 -11.40 -19.59
CA VAL A 186 -4.68 -12.63 -19.41
C VAL A 186 -5.18 -13.73 -20.37
N SER A 187 -6.08 -13.40 -21.30
CA SER A 187 -6.62 -14.36 -22.28
C SER A 187 -5.69 -14.62 -23.46
N ARG A 188 -4.55 -13.92 -23.57
CA ARG A 188 -3.50 -14.32 -24.52
C ARG A 188 -2.62 -15.38 -23.88
N SER A 189 -2.90 -16.63 -24.25
CA SER A 189 -2.01 -17.79 -24.16
C SER A 189 -0.62 -17.43 -23.62
N LEU A 190 -0.40 -17.71 -22.34
CA LEU A 190 0.94 -17.68 -21.75
C LEU A 190 1.84 -18.47 -22.71
N PRO A 191 2.86 -17.83 -23.34
CA PRO A 191 3.88 -18.61 -24.00
C PRO A 191 4.43 -19.51 -22.91
N SER A 192 4.41 -20.83 -23.16
CA SER A 192 5.09 -21.83 -22.34
C SER A 192 6.38 -21.22 -21.80
N CYS A 193 6.58 -21.22 -20.48
CA CYS A 193 7.80 -20.76 -19.86
C CYS A 193 8.96 -21.64 -20.34
N THR A 194 9.49 -21.32 -21.52
CA THR A 194 10.66 -21.97 -22.09
C THR A 194 11.85 -21.44 -21.34
N GLN A 195 12.33 -22.30 -20.43
CA GLN A 195 13.69 -22.37 -19.87
C GLN A 195 14.68 -21.55 -20.71
N ARG A 196 15.08 -20.38 -20.21
CA ARG A 196 16.28 -19.71 -20.72
C ARG A 196 17.49 -20.20 -19.92
N SER A 197 18.38 -20.85 -20.64
CA SER A 197 19.71 -21.33 -20.26
C SER A 197 20.50 -20.32 -19.42
N HIS A 198 21.27 -20.85 -18.44
CA HIS A 198 22.38 -20.20 -17.71
C HIS A 198 22.59 -18.71 -18.01
N ALA A 199 21.89 -17.82 -17.31
CA ALA A 199 22.22 -16.40 -17.34
C ALA A 199 23.61 -16.23 -16.71
N ARG A 200 24.65 -16.03 -17.53
CA ARG A 200 25.95 -15.58 -17.04
C ARG A 200 25.75 -14.18 -16.50
N LEU A 201 25.92 -14.00 -15.19
CA LEU A 201 25.77 -12.69 -14.56
C LEU A 201 26.74 -11.65 -15.15
N ASP A 202 27.89 -12.11 -15.67
CA ASP A 202 28.88 -11.33 -16.41
C ASP A 202 28.30 -10.46 -17.56
N ALA A 203 27.11 -10.80 -18.06
CA ALA A 203 26.45 -10.06 -19.14
C ALA A 203 25.69 -8.81 -18.67
N TYR A 204 25.61 -8.52 -17.36
CA TYR A 204 24.87 -7.39 -16.81
C TYR A 204 25.79 -6.26 -16.33
N ASP A 205 25.47 -5.04 -16.71
CA ASP A 205 26.15 -3.83 -16.23
C ASP A 205 25.67 -3.48 -14.82
N TYR A 206 24.36 -3.65 -14.58
CA TYR A 206 23.69 -3.33 -13.33
C TYR A 206 22.93 -4.52 -12.76
N ILE A 207 23.03 -4.68 -11.43
CA ILE A 207 22.20 -5.63 -10.69
C ILE A 207 21.46 -4.87 -9.60
N GLY A 208 20.13 -4.82 -9.73
CA GLY A 208 19.24 -4.19 -8.78
C GLY A 208 18.66 -5.18 -7.80
N PHE A 209 18.42 -4.73 -6.57
CA PHE A 209 17.83 -5.55 -5.53
C PHE A 209 16.67 -4.84 -4.85
N ASP A 210 15.59 -5.58 -4.64
CA ASP A 210 14.63 -5.26 -3.59
C ASP A 210 15.23 -5.50 -2.18
N VAL A 211 14.57 -4.97 -1.15
CA VAL A 211 15.04 -5.07 0.24
C VAL A 211 14.30 -6.15 1.01
N ASP A 212 13.00 -5.96 1.24
CA ASP A 212 12.19 -6.74 2.17
C ASP A 212 11.84 -8.10 1.59
N GLY A 213 12.35 -9.20 2.18
CA GLY A 213 12.17 -10.54 1.60
C GLY A 213 13.22 -10.90 0.54
N THR A 214 14.11 -9.97 0.19
CA THR A 214 15.14 -10.14 -0.84
C THR A 214 16.55 -10.01 -0.28
N LEU A 215 17.04 -8.79 -0.02
CA LEU A 215 18.34 -8.59 0.65
C LEU A 215 18.25 -8.88 2.14
N VAL A 216 17.07 -8.61 2.71
CA VAL A 216 16.77 -8.78 4.12
C VAL A 216 15.81 -9.95 4.27
N GLN A 217 16.28 -10.97 4.99
CA GLN A 217 15.40 -12.02 5.49
C GLN A 217 14.89 -11.62 6.86
N TYR A 218 13.60 -11.83 7.10
CA TYR A 218 12.97 -11.62 8.39
C TYR A 218 12.89 -12.92 9.22
N ASN A 219 12.75 -12.76 10.54
CA ASN A 219 12.32 -13.81 11.45
C ASN A 219 10.81 -14.03 11.28
N THR A 220 10.44 -14.73 10.22
CA THR A 220 9.06 -14.93 9.78
C THR A 220 8.20 -15.57 10.87
N GLN A 221 8.74 -16.50 11.65
CA GLN A 221 8.01 -17.13 12.77
C GLN A 221 7.58 -16.09 13.80
N ARG A 222 8.49 -15.21 14.21
CA ARG A 222 8.18 -14.17 15.20
C ARG A 222 7.14 -13.18 14.68
N ILE A 223 7.34 -12.66 13.46
CA ILE A 223 6.39 -11.73 12.84
C ILE A 223 5.01 -12.37 12.76
N PHE A 224 4.95 -13.65 12.37
CA PHE A 224 3.71 -14.39 12.28
C PHE A 224 3.00 -14.56 13.63
N ASP A 225 3.72 -14.99 14.67
CA ASP A 225 3.14 -15.22 16.00
C ASP A 225 2.57 -13.92 16.60
N GLU A 226 3.30 -12.81 16.43
CA GLU A 226 2.86 -11.48 16.84
C GLU A 226 1.67 -10.98 16.01
N ALA A 227 1.68 -11.22 14.69
CA ALA A 227 0.59 -10.86 13.79
C ALA A 227 -0.70 -11.60 14.15
N MET A 228 -0.67 -12.94 14.25
CA MET A 228 -1.84 -13.75 14.63
C MET A 228 -2.46 -13.25 15.93
N THR A 229 -1.62 -12.98 16.93
CA THR A 229 -2.07 -12.49 18.24
C THR A 229 -2.70 -11.11 18.16
N SER A 230 -2.04 -10.14 17.49
CA SER A 230 -2.54 -8.76 17.40
C SER A 230 -3.80 -8.67 16.54
N LEU A 231 -3.81 -9.33 15.38
CA LEU A 231 -4.94 -9.34 14.46
C LEU A 231 -6.16 -9.99 15.09
N HIS A 232 -6.00 -11.15 15.76
CA HIS A 232 -7.08 -11.77 16.52
C HIS A 232 -7.66 -10.82 17.59
N ARG A 233 -6.79 -10.17 18.38
CA ARG A 233 -7.24 -9.19 19.39
C ARG A 233 -8.02 -8.02 18.79
N ARG A 234 -7.61 -7.54 17.62
CA ARG A 234 -8.30 -6.45 16.89
C ARG A 234 -9.63 -6.94 16.30
N LEU A 235 -9.68 -8.16 15.77
CA LEU A 235 -10.91 -8.80 15.30
C LEU A 235 -11.94 -8.94 16.42
N LEU A 236 -11.53 -9.33 17.63
CA LEU A 236 -12.44 -9.43 18.78
C LEU A 236 -13.06 -8.08 19.20
N LYS A 237 -12.43 -6.94 18.87
CA LYS A 237 -13.04 -5.62 19.08
C LYS A 237 -14.13 -5.32 18.06
N VAL A 238 -13.99 -5.82 16.84
CA VAL A 238 -14.96 -5.65 15.75
C VAL A 238 -16.08 -6.68 15.85
N TYR A 239 -15.75 -7.91 16.23
CA TYR A 239 -16.65 -9.04 16.39
C TYR A 239 -16.55 -9.63 17.82
N PRO A 240 -17.07 -8.93 18.86
CA PRO A 240 -16.98 -9.40 20.25
C PRO A 240 -17.62 -10.76 20.50
N VAL A 241 -18.60 -11.15 19.66
CA VAL A 241 -19.26 -12.46 19.71
C VAL A 241 -18.29 -13.62 19.53
N LEU A 242 -17.14 -13.38 18.88
CA LEU A 242 -16.09 -14.40 18.67
C LEU A 242 -15.19 -14.59 19.89
N ALA A 243 -15.38 -13.85 21.00
CA ALA A 243 -14.54 -14.00 22.19
C ALA A 243 -14.64 -15.39 22.84
N ALA A 244 -15.74 -16.11 22.61
CA ALA A 244 -15.95 -17.49 23.06
C ALA A 244 -15.47 -18.54 22.04
N ALA A 245 -15.08 -18.14 20.82
CA ALA A 245 -14.58 -19.05 19.80
C ALA A 245 -13.12 -19.45 20.08
N ASP A 246 -12.73 -20.62 19.59
CA ASP A 246 -11.35 -21.08 19.66
C ASP A 246 -10.40 -20.12 18.93
N PHE A 247 -9.18 -19.96 19.46
CA PHE A 247 -8.15 -19.17 18.79
C PHE A 247 -7.84 -19.73 17.38
N PRO A 248 -7.70 -18.87 16.35
CA PRO A 248 -7.44 -19.28 14.98
C PRO A 248 -6.20 -20.16 14.87
N ARG A 249 -6.36 -21.35 14.29
CA ARG A 249 -5.29 -22.32 14.11
C ARG A 249 -4.36 -21.93 12.97
N TRP A 250 -3.09 -22.32 13.07
CA TRP A 250 -2.17 -22.24 11.94
C TRP A 250 -2.54 -23.25 10.86
N LEU A 251 -2.76 -22.77 9.63
CA LEU A 251 -3.16 -23.58 8.48
C LEU A 251 -2.12 -23.43 7.35
N PRO A 252 -0.97 -24.13 7.43
CA PRO A 252 0.14 -23.96 6.49
C PRO A 252 -0.24 -24.25 5.04
N GLN A 253 -1.27 -25.09 4.81
CA GLN A 253 -1.81 -25.41 3.49
C GLN A 253 -2.57 -24.25 2.84
N LEU A 254 -3.14 -23.34 3.62
CA LEU A 254 -3.81 -22.13 3.13
C LEU A 254 -2.85 -20.95 3.06
N ALA A 255 -1.91 -20.94 3.99
CA ALA A 255 -0.93 -19.89 4.23
C ALA A 255 0.28 -19.98 3.28
N GLN A 256 0.01 -19.98 1.96
CA GLN A 256 1.03 -20.06 0.92
C GLN A 256 0.78 -19.01 -0.16
N ARG A 257 1.84 -18.37 -0.67
CA ARG A 257 1.73 -17.31 -1.71
C ARG A 257 1.12 -17.77 -3.04
N HIS A 258 1.11 -19.08 -3.30
CA HIS A 258 0.50 -19.65 -4.50
C HIS A 258 -1.01 -19.95 -4.36
N VAL A 259 -1.57 -19.82 -3.15
CA VAL A 259 -3.00 -20.03 -2.91
C VAL A 259 -3.77 -18.78 -3.34
N ALA A 260 -4.75 -18.98 -4.22
CA ALA A 260 -5.70 -17.97 -4.65
C ALA A 260 -6.90 -17.93 -3.68
N ILE A 261 -7.30 -16.76 -3.21
CA ILE A 261 -8.39 -16.58 -2.24
C ILE A 261 -9.60 -15.98 -2.96
N ASP A 262 -10.68 -16.75 -3.05
CA ASP A 262 -11.98 -16.29 -3.49
C ASP A 262 -12.72 -15.71 -2.30
N VAL A 263 -12.69 -14.39 -2.19
CA VAL A 263 -13.38 -13.67 -1.11
C VAL A 263 -14.88 -13.55 -1.33
N VAL A 264 -15.37 -13.87 -2.53
CA VAL A 264 -16.81 -13.88 -2.83
C VAL A 264 -17.43 -15.16 -2.30
N ALA A 265 -16.75 -16.29 -2.50
CA ALA A 265 -17.22 -17.61 -2.09
C ALA A 265 -16.60 -18.13 -0.77
N GLY A 266 -15.67 -17.40 -0.15
CA GLY A 266 -14.98 -17.85 1.07
C GLY A 266 -14.04 -19.04 0.83
N ASN A 267 -13.55 -19.19 -0.40
CA ASN A 267 -12.75 -20.34 -0.82
C ASN A 267 -11.26 -20.02 -0.95
N PHE A 268 -10.43 -21.03 -0.75
CA PHE A 268 -8.99 -21.02 -1.01
C PHE A 268 -8.70 -22.05 -2.09
N VAL A 269 -8.03 -21.65 -3.17
CA VAL A 269 -7.89 -22.45 -4.39
C VAL A 269 -6.43 -22.51 -4.80
N VAL A 270 -5.91 -23.73 -4.94
CA VAL A 270 -4.61 -24.00 -5.56
C VAL A 270 -4.86 -24.31 -7.03
N LEU A 271 -4.26 -23.52 -7.92
CA LEU A 271 -4.42 -23.66 -9.36
C LEU A 271 -3.20 -24.37 -9.97
N ARG A 272 -3.43 -25.20 -10.97
CA ARG A 272 -2.39 -25.73 -11.86
C ARG A 272 -2.00 -24.69 -12.92
N ALA A 273 -0.92 -24.95 -13.63
CA ALA A 273 -0.42 -24.08 -14.70
C ALA A 273 -1.44 -23.87 -15.84
N ASP A 274 -2.32 -24.84 -16.08
CA ASP A 274 -3.40 -24.78 -17.08
C ASP A 274 -4.65 -24.03 -16.57
N GLY A 275 -4.62 -23.51 -15.33
CA GLY A 275 -5.75 -22.85 -14.70
C GLY A 275 -6.78 -23.79 -14.05
N SER A 276 -6.59 -25.12 -14.13
CA SER A 276 -7.46 -26.07 -13.46
C SER A 276 -7.23 -26.07 -11.94
N VAL A 277 -8.30 -26.35 -11.18
CA VAL A 277 -8.20 -26.45 -9.72
C VAL A 277 -7.45 -27.73 -9.34
N ALA A 278 -6.31 -27.58 -8.67
CA ALA A 278 -5.57 -28.68 -8.07
C ALA A 278 -6.20 -29.12 -6.75
N GLN A 279 -6.54 -28.15 -5.91
CA GLN A 279 -7.08 -28.35 -4.58
C GLN A 279 -7.88 -27.11 -4.17
N ALA A 280 -8.94 -27.28 -3.39
CA ALA A 280 -9.70 -26.16 -2.88
C ALA A 280 -10.20 -26.41 -1.45
N PHE A 281 -10.40 -25.34 -0.70
CA PHE A 281 -10.92 -25.32 0.65
C PHE A 281 -12.01 -24.26 0.77
N HIS A 282 -12.97 -24.48 1.67
CA HIS A 282 -13.94 -23.49 2.12
C HIS A 282 -13.73 -23.27 3.60
N GLY A 283 -13.44 -22.03 4.00
CA GLY A 283 -12.91 -21.77 5.34
C GLY A 283 -11.67 -22.64 5.61
N SER A 284 -11.68 -23.42 6.70
CA SER A 284 -10.60 -24.37 7.00
C SER A 284 -10.80 -25.78 6.42
N ALA A 285 -11.97 -26.07 5.84
CA ALA A 285 -12.36 -27.41 5.40
C ALA A 285 -11.96 -27.68 3.94
N LEU A 286 -11.43 -28.88 3.66
CA LEU A 286 -11.11 -29.31 2.30
C LEU A 286 -12.41 -29.55 1.51
N LEU A 287 -12.49 -28.99 0.30
CA LEU A 287 -13.62 -29.24 -0.60
C LEU A 287 -13.46 -30.60 -1.30
N PRO A 288 -14.48 -31.48 -1.29
CA PRO A 288 -14.42 -32.77 -1.95
C PRO A 288 -14.46 -32.67 -3.48
N THR A 289 -15.04 -31.59 -4.00
CA THR A 289 -15.17 -31.32 -5.44
C THR A 289 -14.62 -29.95 -5.78
N SER A 290 -13.97 -29.83 -6.94
CA SER A 290 -13.44 -28.55 -7.41
C SER A 290 -14.57 -27.54 -7.60
N PRO A 291 -14.50 -26.35 -6.97
CA PRO A 291 -15.50 -25.31 -7.16
C PRO A 291 -15.41 -24.73 -8.57
N ALA A 292 -16.53 -24.19 -9.06
CA ALA A 292 -16.51 -23.32 -10.22
C ALA A 292 -15.73 -22.04 -9.89
N VAL A 293 -14.78 -21.67 -10.73
CA VAL A 293 -13.95 -20.49 -10.54
C VAL A 293 -14.58 -19.31 -11.27
N ALA A 294 -15.04 -18.31 -10.54
CA ALA A 294 -15.50 -17.03 -11.08
C ALA A 294 -14.65 -15.89 -10.48
N SER A 295 -14.01 -15.10 -11.34
CA SER A 295 -13.11 -14.00 -10.96
C SER A 295 -13.77 -12.92 -10.06
N PRO A 296 -12.98 -12.13 -9.29
CA PRO A 296 -11.52 -12.13 -9.15
C PRO A 296 -10.99 -12.70 -7.82
N PHE A 297 -9.90 -13.47 -7.91
CA PHE A 297 -9.15 -13.95 -6.74
C PHE A 297 -8.26 -12.86 -6.12
N VAL A 298 -7.94 -13.07 -4.84
CA VAL A 298 -6.92 -12.33 -4.12
C VAL A 298 -5.73 -13.25 -3.84
N TYR A 299 -4.53 -12.73 -4.01
CA TYR A 299 -3.29 -13.46 -3.78
C TYR A 299 -2.53 -12.82 -2.63
N MET A 300 -1.85 -13.66 -1.86
CA MET A 300 -0.84 -13.22 -0.89
C MET A 300 0.49 -13.13 -1.63
N HIS A 301 1.10 -11.96 -1.68
CA HIS A 301 2.32 -11.75 -2.46
C HIS A 301 3.58 -11.71 -1.62
N THR A 302 3.44 -11.37 -0.34
CA THR A 302 4.54 -11.30 0.62
C THR A 302 4.32 -12.31 1.74
N LEU A 303 5.38 -12.64 2.47
CA LEU A 303 5.28 -13.51 3.65
C LEU A 303 4.52 -12.85 4.81
N GLN A 304 4.43 -11.52 4.82
CA GLN A 304 3.68 -10.77 5.83
C GLN A 304 2.17 -10.93 5.62
N ASP A 305 1.72 -11.10 4.36
CA ASP A 305 0.32 -11.34 4.02
C ASP A 305 -0.17 -12.72 4.49
N VAL A 306 0.73 -13.64 4.81
CA VAL A 306 0.42 -15.06 5.02
C VAL A 306 -0.47 -15.30 6.26
N ALA A 307 -0.44 -14.40 7.24
CA ALA A 307 -1.35 -14.44 8.39
C ALA A 307 -2.82 -14.17 8.01
N PHE A 308 -3.07 -13.54 6.85
CA PHE A 308 -4.41 -13.26 6.36
C PHE A 308 -5.21 -14.55 6.15
N ALA A 309 -4.63 -15.56 5.49
CA ALA A 309 -5.37 -16.75 5.07
C ALA A 309 -5.94 -17.57 6.26
N PRO A 310 -5.17 -17.93 7.30
CA PRO A 310 -5.71 -18.65 8.46
C PRO A 310 -6.78 -17.86 9.23
N LEU A 311 -6.61 -16.55 9.37
CA LEU A 311 -7.60 -15.70 10.03
C LEU A 311 -8.88 -15.55 9.21
N PHE A 312 -8.75 -15.45 7.89
CA PHE A 312 -9.90 -15.39 6.99
C PHE A 312 -10.68 -16.71 7.02
N ALA A 313 -9.99 -17.85 6.98
CA ALA A 313 -10.60 -19.17 7.12
C ALA A 313 -11.40 -19.30 8.43
N TRP A 314 -10.82 -18.85 9.54
CA TRP A 314 -11.49 -18.82 10.84
C TRP A 314 -12.76 -17.96 10.86
N LEU A 315 -12.75 -16.80 10.19
CA LEU A 315 -13.94 -15.94 10.08
C LEU A 315 -15.02 -16.57 9.21
N VAL A 316 -14.64 -17.25 8.11
CA VAL A 316 -15.57 -18.02 7.26
C VAL A 316 -16.23 -19.13 8.08
N ASP A 317 -15.43 -19.96 8.75
CA ASP A 317 -15.92 -21.07 9.58
C ASP A 317 -16.88 -20.57 10.68
N ALA A 318 -16.56 -19.44 11.33
CA ALA A 318 -17.41 -18.87 12.37
C ALA A 318 -18.72 -18.30 11.83
N HIS A 319 -18.70 -17.74 10.62
CA HIS A 319 -19.91 -17.27 9.95
C HIS A 319 -20.84 -18.44 9.59
N ASP A 320 -20.29 -19.49 8.97
CA ASP A 320 -21.07 -20.64 8.51
C ASP A 320 -21.62 -21.47 9.67
N ALA A 321 -20.91 -21.52 10.80
CA ALA A 321 -21.39 -22.13 12.04
C ALA A 321 -22.48 -21.30 12.75
N GLY A 322 -22.81 -20.11 12.25
CA GLY A 322 -23.78 -19.19 12.86
C GLY A 322 -23.26 -18.47 14.12
N ALA A 323 -21.97 -18.60 14.44
CA ALA A 323 -21.35 -17.89 15.56
C ALA A 323 -21.10 -16.41 15.27
N LEU A 324 -20.97 -16.05 13.98
CA LEU A 324 -20.84 -14.68 13.50
C LEU A 324 -21.96 -14.34 12.51
N VAL A 325 -22.95 -13.59 12.99
CA VAL A 325 -24.03 -13.08 12.14
C VAL A 325 -23.67 -11.68 11.66
N LEU A 326 -23.55 -11.53 10.33
CA LEU A 326 -23.32 -10.24 9.70
C LEU A 326 -24.65 -9.57 9.35
N PRO A 327 -24.75 -8.23 9.40
CA PRO A 327 -25.90 -7.52 8.87
C PRO A 327 -26.13 -7.89 7.40
N ALA A 328 -27.39 -7.96 6.97
CA ALA A 328 -27.72 -8.16 5.56
C ALA A 328 -27.16 -6.98 4.75
N ALA A 329 -26.13 -7.24 3.96
CA ALA A 329 -25.48 -6.28 3.08
C ALA A 329 -25.57 -6.76 1.63
N GLU A 330 -25.46 -5.84 0.66
CA GLU A 330 -25.58 -6.16 -0.76
C GLU A 330 -24.31 -6.81 -1.37
N SER A 331 -23.24 -6.98 -0.56
CA SER A 331 -22.07 -7.80 -0.88
C SER A 331 -22.13 -9.18 -0.23
N THR A 332 -21.47 -10.19 -0.80
CA THR A 332 -21.34 -11.50 -0.15
C THR A 332 -20.72 -11.38 1.25
N PRO A 333 -21.18 -12.16 2.25
CA PRO A 333 -20.72 -12.04 3.63
C PRO A 333 -19.20 -12.19 3.78
N TYR A 334 -18.60 -13.12 3.04
CA TYR A 334 -17.15 -13.36 3.07
C TYR A 334 -16.32 -12.18 2.54
N ALA A 335 -16.85 -11.42 1.58
CA ALA A 335 -16.14 -10.26 1.03
C ALA A 335 -16.05 -9.13 2.06
N ALA A 336 -17.10 -8.96 2.86
CA ALA A 336 -17.10 -8.03 3.99
C ALA A 336 -16.08 -8.46 5.06
N LEU A 337 -16.05 -9.75 5.43
CA LEU A 337 -15.06 -10.30 6.36
C LEU A 337 -13.62 -10.09 5.87
N ALA A 338 -13.36 -10.38 4.59
CA ALA A 338 -12.06 -10.17 3.98
C ALA A 338 -11.64 -8.69 4.00
N ALA A 339 -12.56 -7.78 3.68
CA ALA A 339 -12.31 -6.34 3.70
C ALA A 339 -11.94 -5.85 5.11
N THR A 340 -12.72 -6.25 6.12
CA THR A 340 -12.44 -5.93 7.53
C THR A 340 -11.09 -6.47 7.97
N LEU A 341 -10.79 -7.74 7.66
CA LEU A 341 -9.50 -8.34 8.02
C LEU A 341 -8.32 -7.64 7.34
N ARG A 342 -8.44 -7.27 6.05
CA ARG A 342 -7.39 -6.50 5.37
C ARG A 342 -7.15 -5.14 6.01
N GLN A 343 -8.22 -4.44 6.38
CA GLN A 343 -8.10 -3.16 7.05
C GLN A 343 -7.38 -3.30 8.39
N ILE A 344 -7.73 -4.32 9.18
CA ILE A 344 -7.07 -4.63 10.45
C ILE A 344 -5.60 -5.02 10.22
N ALA A 345 -5.30 -5.81 9.19
CA ALA A 345 -3.93 -6.20 8.82
C ALA A 345 -3.07 -5.00 8.42
N TYR A 346 -3.62 -4.09 7.62
CA TYR A 346 -2.96 -2.83 7.26
C TYR A 346 -2.66 -1.97 8.50
N GLN A 347 -3.62 -1.86 9.42
CA GLN A 347 -3.41 -1.14 10.68
C GLN A 347 -2.33 -1.79 11.55
N TYR A 348 -2.32 -3.12 11.66
CA TYR A 348 -1.28 -3.85 12.38
C TYR A 348 0.11 -3.58 11.79
N HIS A 349 0.25 -3.63 10.47
CA HIS A 349 1.53 -3.37 9.82
C HIS A 349 2.08 -1.98 10.21
N ALA A 350 1.26 -0.94 10.03
CA ALA A 350 1.68 0.44 10.27
C ALA A 350 1.83 0.80 11.77
N GLN A 351 1.00 0.24 12.65
CA GLN A 351 0.94 0.65 14.06
C GLN A 351 1.80 -0.23 14.99
N ASP A 352 1.95 -1.50 14.65
CA ASP A 352 2.60 -2.48 15.53
C ASP A 352 3.89 -2.99 14.88
N LEU A 353 3.82 -3.58 13.68
CA LEU A 353 4.95 -4.31 13.08
C LEU A 353 6.11 -3.39 12.68
N GLU A 354 5.85 -2.36 11.87
CA GLU A 354 6.90 -1.45 11.39
C GLU A 354 7.60 -0.73 12.56
N PRO A 355 6.89 -0.12 13.53
CA PRO A 355 7.53 0.46 14.72
C PRO A 355 8.32 -0.54 15.56
N ALA A 356 7.84 -1.78 15.69
CA ALA A 356 8.57 -2.83 16.41
C ALA A 356 9.88 -3.21 15.70
N ILE A 357 9.85 -3.32 14.36
CA ILE A 357 11.06 -3.54 13.54
C ILE A 357 12.02 -2.35 13.68
N MET A 358 11.53 -1.11 13.63
CA MET A 358 12.39 0.07 13.73
C MET A 358 13.03 0.22 15.11
N SER A 359 12.29 -0.08 16.18
CA SER A 359 12.78 0.05 17.57
C SER A 359 13.76 -1.05 17.96
N ALA A 360 13.53 -2.29 17.52
CA ALA A 360 14.36 -3.44 17.84
C ALA A 360 14.68 -4.29 16.60
N PRO A 361 15.40 -3.78 15.58
CA PRO A 361 15.52 -4.48 14.30
C PRO A 361 16.27 -5.82 14.39
N ARG A 362 17.10 -6.04 15.42
CA ARG A 362 17.84 -7.30 15.61
C ARG A 362 16.95 -8.50 15.97
N ASP A 363 15.77 -8.20 16.50
CA ASP A 363 14.78 -9.18 16.91
C ASP A 363 14.02 -9.79 15.72
N TYR A 364 13.87 -8.97 14.67
CA TYR A 364 13.14 -9.29 13.45
C TYR A 364 14.06 -9.58 12.28
N VAL A 365 15.26 -8.99 12.26
CA VAL A 365 16.18 -9.06 11.13
C VAL A 365 17.49 -9.74 11.55
N PRO A 366 17.64 -11.06 11.28
CA PRO A 366 18.90 -11.75 11.50
C PRO A 366 20.04 -11.17 10.63
N ARG A 367 21.27 -11.29 11.12
CA ARG A 367 22.47 -10.87 10.36
C ARG A 367 22.66 -11.72 9.11
N ALA A 368 22.76 -11.07 7.95
CA ALA A 368 22.88 -11.70 6.65
C ALA A 368 24.34 -11.72 6.15
N ARG A 369 25.22 -12.43 6.89
CA ARG A 369 26.67 -12.50 6.55
C ARG A 369 26.93 -13.09 5.15
N ALA A 370 26.12 -14.04 4.72
CA ALA A 370 26.21 -14.63 3.38
C ALA A 370 25.84 -13.62 2.29
N THR A 371 24.74 -12.89 2.46
CA THR A 371 24.32 -11.79 1.56
C THR A 371 25.42 -10.73 1.46
N GLN A 372 25.98 -10.32 2.59
CA GLN A 372 27.08 -9.33 2.60
C GLN A 372 28.31 -9.81 1.81
N ARG A 373 28.68 -11.11 1.90
CA ARG A 373 29.76 -11.70 1.08
C ARG A 373 29.41 -11.72 -0.40
N ALA A 374 28.17 -12.05 -0.75
CA ALA A 374 27.69 -12.08 -2.13
C ALA A 374 27.72 -10.68 -2.75
N LEU A 375 27.18 -9.67 -2.06
CA LEU A 375 27.23 -8.26 -2.50
C LEU A 375 28.67 -7.78 -2.75
N ARG A 376 29.62 -8.12 -1.87
CA ARG A 376 31.03 -7.78 -2.08
C ARG A 376 31.63 -8.41 -3.34
N ARG A 377 31.23 -9.64 -3.69
CA ARG A 377 31.70 -10.32 -4.91
C ARG A 377 31.05 -9.73 -6.15
N LEU A 378 29.73 -9.51 -6.11
CA LEU A 378 29.00 -8.92 -7.23
C LEU A 378 29.47 -7.49 -7.52
N GLY A 379 29.73 -6.70 -6.48
CA GLY A 379 30.25 -5.33 -6.62
C GLY A 379 31.66 -5.23 -7.22
N GLN A 380 32.37 -6.35 -7.40
CA GLN A 380 33.65 -6.38 -8.13
C GLN A 380 33.44 -6.43 -9.65
N CYS A 381 32.27 -6.87 -10.11
CA CYS A 381 31.97 -7.12 -11.53
C CYS A 381 30.80 -6.28 -12.05
N HIS A 382 29.92 -5.80 -11.16
CA HIS A 382 28.67 -5.13 -11.52
C HIS A 382 28.43 -3.89 -10.65
N ARG A 383 27.63 -2.97 -11.18
CA ARG A 383 27.12 -1.83 -10.42
C ARG A 383 25.83 -2.23 -9.73
N LEU A 384 25.87 -2.31 -8.41
CA LEU A 384 24.70 -2.73 -7.64
C LEU A 384 23.83 -1.52 -7.30
N PHE A 385 22.52 -1.70 -7.25
CA PHE A 385 21.60 -0.68 -6.74
C PHE A 385 20.48 -1.29 -5.90
N VAL A 386 19.88 -0.45 -5.05
CA VAL A 386 18.65 -0.79 -4.31
C VAL A 386 17.47 -0.10 -4.97
N LEU A 387 16.36 -0.81 -5.10
CA LEU A 387 15.06 -0.29 -5.50
C LEU A 387 13.98 -0.93 -4.63
N THR A 388 13.41 -0.18 -3.69
CA THR A 388 12.41 -0.66 -2.72
C THR A 388 11.19 0.26 -2.65
N ASN A 389 10.04 -0.29 -2.26
CA ASN A 389 8.86 0.49 -1.91
C ASN A 389 8.96 1.14 -0.52
N GLY A 390 9.81 0.61 0.36
CA GLY A 390 9.98 1.13 1.71
C GLY A 390 10.59 2.54 1.72
N THR A 391 10.42 3.23 2.85
CA THR A 391 11.06 4.51 3.13
C THR A 391 12.56 4.35 3.31
N TRP A 392 13.30 5.46 3.25
CA TRP A 392 14.73 5.45 3.55
C TRP A 392 15.00 5.00 4.99
N GLU A 393 14.20 5.48 5.94
CA GLU A 393 14.33 5.16 7.35
C GLU A 393 14.18 3.65 7.55
N HIS A 394 13.12 3.05 7.03
CA HIS A 394 12.89 1.61 7.12
C HIS A 394 14.06 0.83 6.50
N ALA A 395 14.37 1.11 5.23
CA ALA A 395 15.45 0.44 4.50
C ALA A 395 16.79 0.53 5.25
N ASN A 396 17.13 1.72 5.77
CA ASN A 396 18.36 1.94 6.50
C ASN A 396 18.41 1.15 7.81
N HIS A 397 17.31 1.06 8.57
CA HIS A 397 17.27 0.26 9.81
C HIS A 397 17.45 -1.23 9.52
N VAL A 398 16.68 -1.78 8.57
CA VAL A 398 16.69 -3.22 8.29
C VAL A 398 18.00 -3.66 7.62
N LEU A 399 18.53 -2.87 6.68
CA LEU A 399 19.82 -3.15 6.04
C LEU A 399 21.00 -2.93 7.00
N SER A 400 20.94 -1.94 7.89
CA SER A 400 21.96 -1.76 8.93
C SER A 400 21.99 -2.94 9.90
N SER A 401 20.83 -3.49 10.24
CA SER A 401 20.73 -4.69 11.08
C SER A 401 21.29 -5.94 10.36
N ALA A 402 20.87 -6.14 9.11
CA ALA A 402 21.25 -7.31 8.31
C ALA A 402 22.72 -7.30 7.85
N LEU A 403 23.18 -6.18 7.30
CA LEU A 403 24.46 -6.04 6.57
C LEU A 403 25.50 -5.18 7.30
N GLY A 404 25.09 -4.45 8.35
CA GLY A 404 25.91 -3.51 9.10
C GLY A 404 25.71 -2.05 8.69
N SER A 405 26.12 -1.11 9.54
CA SER A 405 25.88 0.35 9.38
C SER A 405 26.50 1.00 8.14
N SER A 406 27.40 0.30 7.45
CA SER A 406 28.04 0.78 6.21
C SER A 406 27.52 0.06 4.95
N TRP A 407 26.31 -0.50 5.01
CA TRP A 407 25.72 -1.28 3.92
C TRP A 407 25.65 -0.53 2.59
N GLU A 408 25.42 0.79 2.63
CA GLU A 408 25.32 1.66 1.44
C GLU A 408 26.55 1.56 0.54
N ARG A 409 27.73 1.24 1.10
CA ARG A 409 28.99 1.10 0.33
C ARG A 409 28.95 -0.01 -0.71
N HIS A 410 27.99 -0.93 -0.61
CA HIS A 410 27.80 -2.00 -1.59
C HIS A 410 27.08 -1.54 -2.85
N PHE A 411 26.43 -0.37 -2.82
CA PHE A 411 25.52 0.08 -3.87
C PHE A 411 25.98 1.41 -4.48
N ALA A 412 25.84 1.53 -5.79
CA ALA A 412 26.09 2.76 -6.53
C ALA A 412 25.05 3.84 -6.20
N PHE A 413 23.79 3.43 -6.03
CA PHE A 413 22.70 4.31 -5.63
C PHE A 413 21.58 3.51 -4.96
N VAL A 414 20.70 4.23 -4.24
CA VAL A 414 19.56 3.67 -3.53
C VAL A 414 18.30 4.45 -3.92
N LEU A 415 17.29 3.73 -4.38
CA LEU A 415 15.96 4.24 -4.73
C LEU A 415 14.94 3.68 -3.73
N THR A 416 14.32 4.56 -2.96
CA THR A 416 13.27 4.25 -1.98
C THR A 416 11.92 4.74 -2.47
N GLU A 417 10.83 4.34 -1.80
CA GLU A 417 9.47 4.76 -2.14
C GLU A 417 9.15 4.59 -3.64
N ALA A 418 9.68 3.53 -4.24
CA ALA A 418 9.64 3.34 -5.68
C ALA A 418 8.22 3.15 -6.21
N ARG A 419 7.27 2.69 -5.38
CA ARG A 419 5.91 2.31 -5.79
C ARG A 419 5.94 1.44 -7.05
N LYS A 420 6.57 0.27 -6.91
CA LYS A 420 6.89 -0.67 -7.99
C LYS A 420 5.68 -1.02 -8.86
N GLU A 421 4.45 -0.96 -8.33
CA GLU A 421 3.22 -1.10 -9.13
C GLU A 421 3.10 -0.08 -10.28
N THR A 422 3.67 1.12 -10.12
CA THR A 422 3.63 2.22 -11.10
C THR A 422 5.01 2.62 -11.60
N PHE A 423 6.08 2.12 -10.97
CA PHE A 423 7.46 2.46 -11.35
C PHE A 423 7.85 1.92 -12.72
N PHE A 424 7.44 0.68 -13.01
CA PHE A 424 7.82 -0.03 -14.24
C PHE A 424 6.78 0.15 -15.35
N THR A 425 5.51 0.31 -14.99
CA THR A 425 4.40 0.39 -15.95
C THR A 425 4.46 1.70 -16.75
N PRO A 426 4.06 1.71 -18.03
CA PRO A 426 3.98 2.96 -18.79
C PRO A 426 3.18 4.04 -18.05
N PRO A 427 3.70 5.27 -17.93
CA PRO A 427 3.01 6.33 -17.21
C PRO A 427 1.76 6.77 -17.97
N ALA A 428 0.68 7.08 -17.26
CA ALA A 428 -0.56 7.55 -17.87
C ALA A 428 -0.42 8.93 -18.54
N THR A 429 0.47 9.78 -18.03
CA THR A 429 0.76 11.11 -18.56
C THR A 429 2.27 11.34 -18.66
N SER A 430 2.90 11.73 -17.56
CA SER A 430 4.35 11.92 -17.44
C SER A 430 4.94 10.95 -16.41
N PRO A 431 6.20 10.52 -16.59
CA PRO A 431 6.87 9.69 -15.60
C PRO A 431 7.00 10.48 -14.29
N ARG A 432 6.73 9.81 -13.16
CA ARG A 432 6.93 10.38 -11.83
C ARG A 432 8.41 10.78 -11.66
N PRO A 433 8.71 12.02 -11.24
CA PRO A 433 10.09 12.45 -11.04
C PRO A 433 10.72 11.81 -9.82
N PHE A 434 12.05 11.80 -9.79
CA PHE A 434 12.81 11.45 -8.60
C PHE A 434 12.86 12.63 -7.63
N VAL A 435 12.97 12.32 -6.34
CA VAL A 435 13.16 13.29 -5.25
C VAL A 435 14.47 12.95 -4.56
N ASP A 436 15.26 13.96 -4.20
CA ASP A 436 16.42 13.78 -3.34
C ASP A 436 15.96 13.37 -1.94
N ALA A 437 16.34 12.18 -1.48
CA ALA A 437 15.83 11.62 -0.23
C ALA A 437 16.35 12.38 1.01
N LEU A 438 17.45 13.12 0.90
CA LEU A 438 18.00 13.90 2.02
C LEU A 438 17.34 15.27 2.12
N HIS A 439 17.15 15.93 0.97
CA HIS A 439 16.68 17.32 0.91
C HIS A 439 15.16 17.44 0.68
N HIS A 440 14.48 16.31 0.41
CA HIS A 440 13.06 16.25 0.05
C HIS A 440 12.68 17.22 -1.08
N ALA A 441 13.61 17.45 -2.01
CA ALA A 441 13.47 18.37 -3.12
C ALA A 441 13.48 17.60 -4.46
N PRO A 442 12.87 18.13 -5.53
CA PRO A 442 12.96 17.53 -6.85
C PRO A 442 14.41 17.23 -7.22
N ALA A 443 14.69 15.98 -7.58
CA ALA A 443 16.03 15.60 -8.02
C ALA A 443 16.29 16.10 -9.44
N PRO A 444 17.54 16.44 -9.78
CA PRO A 444 17.91 16.78 -11.15
C PRO A 444 17.61 15.62 -12.11
N SER A 445 17.22 15.97 -13.33
CA SER A 445 17.00 15.01 -14.42
C SER A 445 17.93 15.37 -15.59
N PRO A 446 18.85 14.49 -16.02
CA PRO A 446 19.08 13.12 -15.53
C PRO A 446 19.66 13.07 -14.11
N LEU A 447 19.40 11.97 -13.40
CA LEU A 447 19.99 11.74 -12.08
C LEU A 447 21.52 11.62 -12.18
N PRO A 448 22.29 12.26 -11.29
CA PRO A 448 23.74 12.23 -11.36
C PRO A 448 24.36 10.92 -10.84
N LEU A 449 23.80 9.73 -11.10
CA LEU A 449 24.10 8.41 -10.47
C LEU A 449 25.58 7.96 -10.41
N LEU A 450 26.49 8.72 -11.03
CA LEU A 450 27.92 8.49 -11.14
C LEU A 450 28.76 9.31 -10.14
N SER A 451 28.17 10.28 -9.45
CA SER A 451 28.91 11.27 -8.64
C SER A 451 29.09 10.90 -7.16
N GLY A 452 28.73 9.67 -6.74
CA GLY A 452 28.91 9.20 -5.36
C GLY A 452 27.71 8.44 -4.79
N ARG A 453 27.54 8.43 -3.47
CA ARG A 453 26.39 7.77 -2.80
C ARG A 453 25.13 8.61 -2.99
N GLN A 454 24.19 8.09 -3.78
CA GLN A 454 22.97 8.83 -4.08
C GLN A 454 21.74 8.12 -3.56
N ARG A 455 20.93 8.89 -2.82
CA ARG A 455 19.70 8.45 -2.18
C ARG A 455 18.57 9.22 -2.84
N TYR A 456 17.68 8.52 -3.51
CA TYR A 456 16.51 9.12 -4.14
C TYR A 456 15.25 8.38 -3.73
N ALA A 457 14.13 9.10 -3.78
CA ALA A 457 12.81 8.55 -3.57
C ALA A 457 11.96 8.69 -4.85
N GLY A 458 10.99 7.80 -5.03
CA GLY A 458 10.03 7.84 -6.12
C GLY A 458 10.63 7.52 -7.49
N GLY A 459 10.37 8.37 -8.49
CA GLY A 459 10.88 8.17 -9.84
C GLY A 459 10.11 7.16 -10.68
N HIS A 460 10.66 6.85 -11.85
CA HIS A 460 10.09 5.94 -12.84
C HIS A 460 11.18 5.23 -13.64
N ALA A 461 10.95 3.99 -14.08
CA ALA A 461 11.93 3.16 -14.78
C ALA A 461 12.45 3.80 -16.08
N THR A 462 11.61 4.51 -16.82
CA THR A 462 12.02 5.27 -18.02
C THR A 462 13.09 6.32 -17.72
N LEU A 463 12.91 7.07 -16.63
CA LEU A 463 13.90 8.08 -16.22
C LEU A 463 15.18 7.41 -15.71
N LEU A 464 15.05 6.28 -15.01
CA LEU A 464 16.19 5.49 -14.58
C LEU A 464 16.98 4.97 -15.79
N GLN A 465 16.32 4.34 -16.76
CA GLN A 465 16.96 3.78 -17.96
C GLN A 465 17.70 4.86 -18.77
N ALA A 466 17.15 6.07 -18.85
CA ALA A 466 17.82 7.21 -19.50
C ALA A 466 19.17 7.55 -18.84
N VAL A 467 19.30 7.31 -17.53
CA VAL A 467 20.54 7.54 -16.78
C VAL A 467 21.48 6.35 -16.85
N LEU A 468 20.95 5.11 -16.79
CA LEU A 468 21.76 3.89 -16.90
C LEU A 468 22.41 3.76 -18.29
N GLY A 469 21.72 4.26 -19.32
CA GLY A 469 22.13 4.21 -20.72
C GLY A 469 21.19 3.32 -21.54
N PRO A 470 20.98 3.61 -22.83
CA PRO A 470 20.00 2.92 -23.66
C PRO A 470 20.33 1.44 -23.91
N THR A 471 21.61 1.06 -23.80
CA THR A 471 22.09 -0.31 -23.99
C THR A 471 22.42 -1.02 -22.68
N ALA A 472 22.23 -0.37 -21.54
CA ALA A 472 22.60 -0.92 -20.24
C ALA A 472 21.75 -2.15 -19.93
N ARG A 473 22.43 -3.27 -19.62
CA ARG A 473 21.78 -4.53 -19.27
C ARG A 473 21.56 -4.59 -17.76
N VAL A 474 20.29 -4.72 -17.38
CA VAL A 474 19.87 -4.74 -15.98
C VAL A 474 19.31 -6.11 -15.62
N CYS A 475 19.78 -6.66 -14.49
CA CYS A 475 19.15 -7.79 -13.81
C CYS A 475 18.54 -7.30 -12.49
N TYR A 476 17.25 -7.56 -12.26
CA TYR A 476 16.57 -7.19 -11.02
C TYR A 476 16.21 -8.40 -10.19
N VAL A 477 16.53 -8.35 -8.91
CA VAL A 477 16.33 -9.44 -7.95
C VAL A 477 15.28 -9.00 -6.93
N GLY A 478 14.23 -9.80 -6.75
CA GLY A 478 13.20 -9.55 -5.76
C GLY A 478 12.33 -10.76 -5.45
N ASP A 479 11.48 -10.67 -4.44
CA ASP A 479 10.63 -11.77 -3.97
C ASP A 479 9.16 -11.62 -4.40
N HIS A 480 8.72 -10.40 -4.71
CA HIS A 480 7.34 -10.16 -5.11
C HIS A 480 7.12 -10.53 -6.57
N ARG A 481 6.34 -11.59 -6.83
CA ARG A 481 6.05 -12.09 -8.19
C ARG A 481 5.71 -10.98 -9.21
N ILE A 482 4.71 -10.16 -8.91
CA ILE A 482 4.28 -9.12 -9.86
C ILE A 482 5.29 -7.96 -9.90
N GLN A 483 5.55 -7.35 -8.74
CA GLN A 483 6.31 -6.10 -8.66
C GLN A 483 7.80 -6.25 -8.98
N ASP A 484 8.38 -7.43 -8.76
CA ASP A 484 9.83 -7.65 -8.93
C ASP A 484 10.20 -8.59 -10.07
N VAL A 485 9.25 -9.40 -10.55
CA VAL A 485 9.54 -10.40 -11.58
C VAL A 485 8.80 -10.10 -12.88
N GLU A 486 7.48 -9.87 -12.81
CA GLU A 486 6.66 -9.67 -14.00
C GLU A 486 6.78 -8.25 -14.56
N LEU A 487 6.56 -7.22 -13.74
CA LEU A 487 6.56 -5.83 -14.20
C LEU A 487 7.91 -5.37 -14.78
N PRO A 488 9.08 -5.64 -14.14
CA PRO A 488 10.36 -5.22 -14.71
C PRO A 488 10.66 -5.92 -16.04
N ARG A 489 10.28 -7.20 -16.16
CA ARG A 489 10.47 -7.98 -17.38
C ARG A 489 9.55 -7.53 -18.51
N GLN A 490 8.27 -7.36 -18.23
CA GLN A 490 7.26 -7.05 -19.23
C GLN A 490 7.32 -5.59 -19.68
N CYS A 491 7.57 -4.66 -18.77
CA CYS A 491 7.49 -3.24 -19.06
C CYS A 491 8.85 -2.58 -19.33
N CYS A 492 9.95 -3.15 -18.83
CA CYS A 492 11.29 -2.57 -18.98
C CYS A 492 12.27 -3.48 -19.74
N GLY A 493 11.90 -4.74 -20.02
CA GLY A 493 12.79 -5.70 -20.67
C GLY A 493 13.98 -6.13 -19.81
N TRP A 494 13.93 -5.88 -18.49
CA TRP A 494 14.97 -6.31 -17.57
C TRP A 494 14.91 -7.82 -17.34
N ASP A 495 16.06 -8.46 -17.19
CA ASP A 495 16.10 -9.85 -16.74
C ASP A 495 15.82 -9.90 -15.23
N THR A 496 15.12 -10.92 -14.75
CA THR A 496 14.67 -11.00 -13.36
C THR A 496 15.08 -12.30 -12.67
N ILE A 497 15.42 -12.20 -11.38
CA ILE A 497 15.68 -13.34 -10.49
C ILE A 497 14.69 -13.27 -9.33
N ALA A 498 13.86 -14.31 -9.20
CA ALA A 498 12.90 -14.42 -8.11
C ALA A 498 13.55 -15.05 -6.86
N VAL A 499 13.31 -14.46 -5.69
CA VAL A 499 13.66 -15.01 -4.38
C VAL A 499 12.42 -15.67 -3.76
N LEU A 500 12.52 -16.98 -3.50
CA LEU A 500 11.42 -17.78 -2.94
C LEU A 500 11.90 -18.47 -1.67
N GLU A 501 11.55 -17.91 -0.51
CA GLU A 501 11.98 -18.42 0.78
C GLU A 501 11.41 -19.82 1.10
N GLU A 502 10.21 -20.10 0.60
CA GLU A 502 9.48 -21.36 0.83
C GLU A 502 10.23 -22.59 0.30
N LEU A 503 11.10 -22.39 -0.68
CA LEU A 503 11.91 -23.46 -1.27
C LEU A 503 13.01 -23.99 -0.34
N ARG A 504 13.30 -23.34 0.79
CA ARG A 504 14.35 -23.78 1.74
C ARG A 504 14.13 -25.20 2.26
N ASN A 505 12.88 -25.59 2.45
CA ASN A 505 12.47 -26.88 3.01
C ASN A 505 12.13 -27.92 1.92
N VAL A 506 12.14 -27.51 0.65
CA VAL A 506 11.95 -28.41 -0.48
C VAL A 506 13.30 -29.04 -0.83
N ARG A 507 13.38 -30.38 -0.87
CA ARG A 507 14.60 -31.10 -1.26
C ARG A 507 14.85 -30.92 -2.77
N CYS A 508 15.48 -29.82 -3.18
CA CYS A 508 16.07 -29.73 -4.51
C CYS A 508 17.39 -30.52 -4.56
N SER A 509 17.61 -31.28 -5.64
CA SER A 509 18.86 -32.01 -5.86
C SER A 509 20.06 -31.04 -5.79
N ARG A 510 21.02 -31.33 -4.92
CA ARG A 510 22.19 -30.46 -4.68
C ARG A 510 23.09 -30.44 -5.91
N ARG A 511 23.09 -29.35 -6.67
CA ARG A 511 24.26 -28.93 -7.46
C ARG A 511 24.71 -27.57 -6.94
N SER A 512 26.02 -27.42 -6.72
CA SER A 512 26.62 -26.16 -6.28
C SER A 512 26.81 -25.25 -7.49
N TRP A 513 26.20 -24.06 -7.48
CA TRP A 513 26.11 -23.17 -8.66
C TRP A 513 27.02 -21.94 -8.61
N TRP A 514 28.06 -21.94 -7.76
CA TRP A 514 29.06 -20.87 -7.75
C TRP A 514 30.24 -21.28 -8.64
N VAL A 515 30.27 -20.82 -9.89
CA VAL A 515 31.50 -20.87 -10.69
C VAL A 515 32.37 -19.69 -10.27
N ASN A 516 33.56 -19.99 -9.75
CA ASN A 516 34.58 -19.00 -9.42
C ASN A 516 34.88 -18.14 -10.65
N CYS A 517 34.74 -16.81 -10.55
CA CYS A 517 35.29 -15.87 -11.50
C CYS A 517 36.83 -15.81 -11.34
N ARG A 518 37.53 -16.89 -11.70
CA ARG A 518 38.98 -16.89 -11.97
C ARG A 518 39.29 -17.90 -13.07
N GLY A 519 39.58 -17.38 -14.27
CA GLY A 519 40.37 -18.05 -15.31
C GLY A 519 39.71 -19.23 -16.02
N ALA A 520 38.86 -18.95 -17.01
CA ALA A 520 38.47 -19.98 -17.98
C ALA A 520 39.54 -20.08 -19.08
N LYS A 521 40.48 -21.02 -18.95
CA LYS A 521 41.11 -21.66 -20.11
C LYS A 521 40.22 -22.82 -20.54
N THR A 522 39.86 -22.82 -21.82
CA THR A 522 39.00 -23.77 -22.51
C THR A 522 39.59 -25.17 -22.55
N ALA A 523 38.75 -26.20 -22.37
CA ALA A 523 39.00 -27.56 -22.84
C ALA A 523 37.72 -28.06 -23.55
N PRO A 524 37.80 -28.62 -24.77
CA PRO A 524 36.64 -29.04 -25.54
C PRO A 524 36.30 -30.52 -25.29
N GLY A 525 35.00 -30.84 -25.32
CA GLY A 525 34.51 -32.20 -25.47
C GLY A 525 33.98 -32.83 -24.18
N MET A 526 32.70 -32.56 -23.86
CA MET A 526 31.85 -33.50 -23.13
C MET A 526 30.39 -33.11 -23.34
N THR A 527 29.71 -33.87 -24.19
CA THR A 527 28.25 -33.94 -24.28
C THR A 527 27.74 -34.76 -23.11
N ALA A 528 27.00 -34.13 -22.19
CA ALA A 528 26.25 -34.83 -21.15
C ALA A 528 24.90 -34.15 -20.99
N GLU A 529 23.82 -34.91 -21.17
CA GLU A 529 22.44 -34.52 -20.92
C GLU A 529 22.29 -33.90 -19.53
N VAL A 530 21.65 -32.72 -19.47
CA VAL A 530 21.57 -31.89 -18.25
C VAL A 530 20.11 -31.79 -17.78
N PRO A 531 19.78 -32.24 -16.55
CA PRO A 531 18.47 -32.00 -15.97
C PRO A 531 18.32 -30.52 -15.61
N THR A 532 17.16 -29.99 -15.93
CA THR A 532 16.80 -28.58 -16.00
C THR A 532 16.01 -28.11 -14.77
N GLU A 533 16.60 -27.26 -13.93
CA GLU A 533 15.93 -26.27 -13.03
C GLU A 533 16.98 -25.56 -12.16
N VAL A 534 16.82 -24.25 -11.90
CA VAL A 534 17.65 -23.49 -10.93
C VAL A 534 16.73 -22.79 -9.93
N CYS A 535 16.64 -23.36 -8.72
CA CYS A 535 16.09 -22.72 -7.53
C CYS A 535 17.24 -22.20 -6.66
N PHE A 536 17.23 -20.92 -6.30
CA PHE A 536 18.24 -20.37 -5.39
C PHE A 536 17.92 -20.74 -3.95
N ARG A 537 18.82 -21.50 -3.33
CA ARG A 537 18.78 -21.83 -1.90
C ARG A 537 19.57 -20.78 -1.13
N HIS A 538 18.99 -20.19 -0.10
CA HIS A 538 19.75 -19.44 0.90
C HIS A 538 20.75 -20.40 1.57
N VAL A 539 22.04 -20.17 1.37
CA VAL A 539 23.12 -20.90 2.06
C VAL A 539 23.50 -20.08 3.29
N HIS A 540 23.38 -20.69 4.48
CA HIS A 540 23.75 -20.12 5.78
C HIS A 540 25.20 -19.61 5.83
#